data_AF-A0A950K9J8-F1
#
_entry.id   AF-A0A950K9J8-F1
#
_cell.length_a   1.000
_cell.length_b   1.000
_cell.length_c   1.000
_cell.angle_alpha   90.00
_cell.angle_beta   90.00
_cell.angle_gamma   90.00
#
_symmetry.space_group_name_H-M   'P 1'
#
loop_
_entity.id
_entity.type
_entity.pdbx_description
1 polymer ?
#
loop_
_entity_poly.entity_id
_entity_poly.type
_entity_poly.pdbx_seq_one_letter_code
_entity_poly.pdbx_strand_id
1 'polypeptide(L)'
;MTLAIAFILLSALQKPSKTGIQISDGGDPVKLGETPASFKGEALVSNGRITLAIPKGAPAVALRSGATTRAFLRLSGVTTLDHVAVVDSGRGSATLEIGTQGVRARLKVKKGDVTVEIQPGEGAAKLSVDCPSRFIVLPDFFADDIVIDARKLPPASVEIPSENFLLQLAGRGDAIVMSVFENKEQDVRLSLRGEGADRVAAGSEIEFGKGRKIWVSVLEAPQIWHVREIAAADAGKTLPLDWKMPFPAAWRCDLTRANDLADSWELLLQKEKDGDYLKPSWMGGGPERLPATRKRWTTVLGSFLYPVWSDADRNGFIAPLKHEKLTFQGPALIYPVNRVNETPLDVFSVIDIVRNTLGAGPCEYLLDLEGNKSEYKGRATCSSRDVLTKIYGDGQQKAKHAEVEKVLQDDLLFVKHIRGRITRYVEFGRRIREYLAEQKKAHPELAGPIGELEKIAEEIDARFAAREEKMKTPDHVAKMNDDFRRDVMDYDGPDALERCKKYARALVEIGDNQDELSGECRWVVKALRQKAGLLMAADPRMTPIAAELRNRTQEALKNPAGHEGNRH
;
A
#
# COMPACT_ATOMS: atom_id res chain seq x y z
N MET A 1 35.26 19.39 -37.12
CA MET A 1 34.20 19.93 -36.24
C MET A 1 32.97 19.09 -36.49
N THR A 2 32.42 18.27 -35.59
CA THR A 2 32.60 18.15 -34.14
C THR A 2 32.19 16.72 -33.76
N LEU A 3 32.94 16.12 -32.83
CA LEU A 3 32.85 14.75 -32.32
C LEU A 3 31.43 14.31 -31.94
N ALA A 4 31.03 13.13 -32.43
CA ALA A 4 29.95 12.33 -31.84
C ALA A 4 30.54 11.43 -30.74
N ILE A 5 30.28 11.78 -29.48
CA ILE A 5 30.60 10.94 -28.32
C ILE A 5 29.49 9.90 -28.19
N ALA A 6 29.79 8.66 -28.59
CA ALA A 6 28.96 7.50 -28.31
C ALA A 6 29.08 7.15 -26.81
N PHE A 7 28.04 7.48 -26.04
CA PHE A 7 27.88 6.96 -24.68
C PHE A 7 27.53 5.48 -24.76
N ILE A 8 28.50 4.62 -24.48
CA ILE A 8 28.29 3.19 -24.24
C ILE A 8 27.66 3.07 -22.85
N LEU A 9 26.34 2.97 -22.80
CA LEU A 9 25.60 2.48 -21.64
C LEU A 9 25.83 0.96 -21.57
N LEU A 10 26.90 0.56 -20.89
CA LEU A 10 27.09 -0.82 -20.48
C LEU A 10 26.08 -1.09 -19.35
N SER A 11 24.89 -1.57 -19.71
CA SER A 11 23.97 -2.18 -18.76
C SER A 11 24.61 -3.48 -18.26
N ALA A 12 25.40 -3.39 -17.20
CA ALA A 12 25.87 -4.55 -16.46
C ALA A 12 24.67 -5.16 -15.72
N LEU A 13 23.86 -5.95 -16.44
CA LEU A 13 23.06 -6.99 -15.81
C LEU A 13 24.06 -7.91 -15.11
N GLN A 14 24.20 -7.76 -13.79
CA GLN A 14 24.96 -8.68 -12.97
C GLN A 14 24.40 -10.08 -13.20
N LYS A 15 25.13 -10.91 -13.93
CA LYS A 15 24.85 -12.35 -13.93
C LYS A 15 24.98 -12.79 -12.47
N PRO A 16 23.95 -13.42 -11.87
CA PRO A 16 24.06 -13.93 -10.51
C PRO A 16 25.30 -14.83 -10.46
N SER A 17 26.20 -14.57 -9.52
CA SER A 17 27.44 -15.33 -9.48
C SER A 17 27.10 -16.81 -9.27
N LYS A 18 27.69 -17.67 -10.10
CA LYS A 18 27.62 -19.13 -9.89
C LYS A 18 28.36 -19.56 -8.60
N THR A 19 29.12 -18.65 -8.01
CA THR A 19 29.88 -18.84 -6.78
C THR A 19 28.95 -18.79 -5.56
N GLY A 20 29.27 -19.57 -4.53
CA GLY A 20 28.54 -19.53 -3.25
C GLY A 20 28.79 -18.23 -2.49
N ILE A 21 28.52 -18.23 -1.18
CA ILE A 21 28.92 -17.13 -0.30
C ILE A 21 30.44 -16.91 -0.38
N GLN A 22 30.86 -15.65 -0.50
CA GLN A 22 32.26 -15.24 -0.54
C GLN A 22 32.55 -14.38 0.68
N ILE A 23 33.63 -14.71 1.39
CA ILE A 23 34.11 -13.96 2.56
C ILE A 23 35.57 -13.58 2.31
N SER A 24 35.95 -12.33 2.55
CA SER A 24 37.34 -11.90 2.50
C SER A 24 37.68 -10.90 3.60
N ASP A 25 38.96 -10.85 3.96
CA ASP A 25 39.58 -9.95 4.92
C ASP A 25 40.69 -9.14 4.24
N GLY A 26 40.46 -7.85 4.01
CA GLY A 26 41.47 -7.01 3.33
C GLY A 26 41.80 -7.45 1.89
N GLY A 27 40.89 -8.20 1.25
CA GLY A 27 41.07 -8.79 -0.08
C GLY A 27 41.47 -10.28 -0.06
N ASP A 28 41.93 -10.81 1.08
CA ASP A 28 42.30 -12.21 1.20
C ASP A 28 41.07 -13.08 1.50
N PRO A 29 40.82 -14.17 0.74
CA PRO A 29 39.66 -15.02 0.96
C PRO A 29 39.74 -15.76 2.30
N VAL A 30 38.65 -15.74 3.08
CA VAL A 30 38.49 -16.55 4.30
C VAL A 30 37.92 -17.91 3.90
N LYS A 31 38.52 -19.03 4.34
CA LYS A 31 38.02 -20.35 3.91
C LYS A 31 36.68 -20.66 4.58
N LEU A 32 35.89 -21.48 3.88
CA LEU A 32 34.61 -21.97 4.39
C LEU A 32 34.84 -22.77 5.68
N GLY A 33 34.08 -22.45 6.73
CA GLY A 33 34.22 -23.08 8.06
C GLY A 33 35.33 -22.52 8.95
N GLU A 34 36.13 -21.57 8.47
CA GLU A 34 37.04 -20.81 9.34
C GLU A 34 36.26 -19.66 10.01
N THR A 35 36.37 -19.58 11.34
CA THR A 35 35.96 -18.43 12.14
C THR A 35 37.21 -17.60 12.41
N PRO A 36 37.53 -16.56 11.63
CA PRO A 36 38.58 -15.65 12.00
C PRO A 36 38.24 -15.05 13.36
N ALA A 37 39.17 -15.16 14.32
CA ALA A 37 39.01 -14.59 15.65
C ALA A 37 38.80 -13.06 15.61
N SER A 38 39.35 -12.41 14.58
CA SER A 38 39.08 -11.03 14.20
C SER A 38 39.51 -10.78 12.75
N PHE A 39 38.79 -9.91 12.03
CA PHE A 39 39.23 -9.40 10.73
C PHE A 39 40.38 -8.40 10.91
N LYS A 40 41.43 -8.51 10.08
CA LYS A 40 42.63 -7.66 10.13
C LYS A 40 42.47 -6.38 9.29
N GLY A 41 41.70 -6.45 8.20
CA GLY A 41 41.38 -5.40 7.22
C GLY A 41 39.88 -5.13 7.08
N GLU A 42 39.41 -4.87 5.85
CA GLU A 42 37.97 -4.74 5.54
C GLU A 42 37.34 -6.13 5.50
N ALA A 43 36.33 -6.38 6.34
CA ALA A 43 35.53 -7.59 6.25
C ALA A 43 34.50 -7.44 5.13
N LEU A 44 34.56 -8.33 4.14
CA LEU A 44 33.59 -8.39 3.05
C LEU A 44 32.87 -9.73 3.07
N VAL A 45 31.54 -9.68 3.02
CA VAL A 45 30.70 -10.88 2.82
C VAL A 45 29.73 -10.62 1.69
N SER A 46 29.87 -11.37 0.60
CA SER A 46 29.01 -11.29 -0.57
C SER A 46 28.23 -12.57 -0.79
N ASN A 47 26.96 -12.44 -1.15
CA ASN A 47 26.10 -13.57 -1.53
C ASN A 47 25.81 -13.62 -3.04
N GLY A 48 26.53 -12.81 -3.82
CA GLY A 48 26.36 -12.65 -5.27
C GLY A 48 25.30 -11.61 -5.70
N ARG A 49 24.51 -11.07 -4.77
CA ARG A 49 23.51 -10.01 -5.00
C ARG A 49 23.83 -8.76 -4.18
N ILE A 50 23.98 -8.94 -2.87
CA ILE A 50 24.41 -7.90 -1.94
C ILE A 50 25.76 -8.24 -1.35
N THR A 51 26.47 -7.20 -0.90
CA THR A 51 27.73 -7.32 -0.18
C THR A 51 27.68 -6.49 1.09
N LEU A 52 27.97 -7.12 2.22
CA LEU A 52 28.24 -6.45 3.49
C LEU A 52 29.71 -6.08 3.50
N ALA A 53 30.02 -4.79 3.63
CA ALA A 53 31.37 -4.29 3.72
C ALA A 53 31.59 -3.54 5.03
N ILE A 54 32.58 -3.97 5.79
CA ILE A 54 32.86 -3.46 7.14
C ILE A 54 34.33 -3.05 7.19
N PRO A 55 34.64 -1.78 6.88
CA PRO A 55 35.99 -1.27 7.05
C PRO A 55 36.40 -1.35 8.52
N LYS A 56 37.68 -1.60 8.76
CA LYS A 56 38.23 -1.63 10.12
C LYS A 56 37.96 -0.31 10.84
N GLY A 57 37.39 -0.39 12.04
CA GLY A 57 37.04 0.79 12.83
C GLY A 57 35.88 1.62 12.28
N ALA A 58 35.12 1.10 11.30
CA ALA A 58 33.94 1.80 10.82
C ALA A 58 32.83 1.82 11.89
N PRO A 59 32.00 2.88 11.94
CA PRO A 59 30.83 2.94 12.81
C PRO A 59 29.64 2.11 12.29
N ALA A 60 29.73 1.57 11.07
CA ALA A 60 28.59 1.03 10.35
C ALA A 60 29.00 -0.07 9.37
N VAL A 61 28.05 -0.92 9.02
CA VAL A 61 28.17 -1.87 7.90
C VAL A 61 27.64 -1.21 6.64
N ALA A 62 28.45 -1.13 5.58
CA ALA A 62 27.99 -0.69 4.28
C ALA A 62 27.30 -1.85 3.57
N LEU A 63 26.00 -1.69 3.28
CA LEU A 63 25.21 -2.60 2.46
C LEU A 63 25.33 -2.16 1.01
N ARG A 64 26.06 -2.94 0.21
CA ARG A 64 26.34 -2.66 -1.19
C ARG A 64 25.53 -3.57 -2.11
N SER A 65 25.16 -3.05 -3.26
CA SER A 65 24.78 -3.86 -4.42
C SER A 65 25.68 -3.49 -5.60
N GLY A 66 26.32 -4.50 -6.18
CA GLY A 66 27.52 -4.30 -6.99
C GLY A 66 28.59 -3.50 -6.23
N ALA A 67 29.09 -2.43 -6.85
CA ALA A 67 30.06 -1.53 -6.26
C ALA A 67 29.44 -0.35 -5.48
N THR A 68 28.12 -0.18 -5.54
CA THR A 68 27.43 0.97 -4.98
C THR A 68 26.95 0.68 -3.56
N THR A 69 27.33 1.52 -2.60
CA THR A 69 26.72 1.49 -1.27
C THR A 69 25.31 2.05 -1.33
N ARG A 70 24.33 1.25 -0.90
CA ARG A 70 22.91 1.62 -0.89
C ARG A 70 22.40 2.02 0.48
N ALA A 71 22.95 1.43 1.54
CA ALA A 71 22.64 1.84 2.90
C ALA A 71 23.85 1.64 3.83
N PHE A 72 23.85 2.34 4.95
CA PHE A 72 24.69 1.99 6.10
C PHE A 72 23.83 1.49 7.25
N LEU A 73 24.24 0.38 7.87
CA LEU A 73 23.55 -0.24 9.00
C LEU A 73 24.34 0.06 10.27
N ARG A 74 23.71 0.70 11.27
CA ARG A 74 24.32 1.06 12.55
C ARG A 74 23.53 0.52 13.73
N LEU A 75 24.25 0.03 14.74
CA LEU A 75 23.65 -0.27 16.03
C LEU A 75 23.65 0.98 16.89
N SER A 76 22.51 1.28 17.52
CA SER A 76 22.41 2.43 18.43
C SER A 76 23.44 2.32 19.56
N GLY A 77 24.10 3.44 19.89
CA GLY A 77 25.15 3.49 20.91
C GLY A 77 26.54 2.98 20.45
N VAL A 78 26.69 2.57 19.18
CA VAL A 78 27.96 2.11 18.62
C VAL A 78 28.58 3.18 17.73
N THR A 79 29.74 3.71 18.14
CA THR A 79 30.54 4.68 17.37
C THR A 79 31.64 4.01 16.55
N THR A 80 32.01 2.78 16.87
CA THR A 80 33.06 2.01 16.19
C THR A 80 32.76 0.53 16.37
N LEU A 81 32.81 -0.24 15.30
CA LEU A 81 32.72 -1.70 15.35
C LEU A 81 34.12 -2.24 15.69
N ASP A 82 34.33 -2.56 16.97
CA ASP A 82 35.60 -3.12 17.47
C ASP A 82 35.68 -4.65 17.33
N HIS A 83 34.55 -5.32 17.11
CA HIS A 83 34.51 -6.75 16.85
C HIS A 83 33.57 -7.08 15.70
N VAL A 84 34.15 -7.87 14.80
CA VAL A 84 33.56 -8.40 13.59
C VAL A 84 34.11 -9.82 13.49
N ALA A 85 33.23 -10.81 13.48
CA ALA A 85 33.62 -12.22 13.44
C ALA A 85 32.63 -13.02 12.59
N VAL A 86 33.13 -14.04 11.88
CA VAL A 86 32.27 -14.99 11.17
C VAL A 86 31.84 -16.07 12.15
N VAL A 87 30.58 -16.05 12.56
CA VAL A 87 30.03 -17.04 13.52
C VAL A 87 29.42 -18.25 12.84
N ASP A 88 29.05 -18.12 11.56
CA ASP A 88 28.59 -19.23 10.73
C ASP A 88 28.95 -18.96 9.27
N SER A 89 29.43 -19.99 8.56
CA SER A 89 29.80 -19.90 7.15
C SER A 89 29.57 -21.23 6.46
N GLY A 90 28.49 -21.29 5.67
CA GLY A 90 28.09 -22.45 4.90
C GLY A 90 27.91 -22.12 3.42
N ARG A 91 27.69 -23.15 2.60
CA ARG A 91 27.47 -22.97 1.15
C ARG A 91 26.21 -22.14 0.83
N GLY A 92 25.23 -22.11 1.74
CA GLY A 92 23.94 -21.46 1.56
C GLY A 92 23.76 -20.13 2.31
N SER A 93 24.59 -19.83 3.31
CA SER A 93 24.52 -18.59 4.09
C SER A 93 25.82 -18.33 4.83
N ALA A 94 26.05 -17.08 5.20
CA ALA A 94 27.03 -16.71 6.22
C ALA A 94 26.41 -15.74 7.22
N THR A 95 26.90 -15.82 8.46
CA THR A 95 26.50 -14.95 9.56
C THR A 95 27.73 -14.29 10.15
N LEU A 96 27.71 -12.96 10.17
CA LEU A 96 28.67 -12.14 10.89
C LEU A 96 28.10 -11.74 12.23
N GLU A 97 28.92 -11.73 13.28
CA GLU A 97 28.63 -11.01 14.51
C GLU A 97 29.42 -9.71 14.51
N ILE A 98 28.74 -8.59 14.80
CA ILE A 98 29.31 -7.26 14.81
C ILE A 98 28.98 -6.54 16.12
N GLY A 99 29.80 -5.55 16.50
CA GLY A 99 29.44 -4.58 17.54
C GLY A 99 30.61 -4.17 18.43
N THR A 100 30.31 -3.91 19.70
CA THR A 100 31.25 -3.66 20.80
C THR A 100 31.08 -4.65 21.95
N GLN A 101 31.94 -4.59 22.97
CA GLN A 101 31.82 -5.45 24.17
C GLN A 101 30.43 -5.41 24.83
N GLY A 102 29.70 -4.29 24.75
CA GLY A 102 28.38 -4.13 25.36
C GLY A 102 27.18 -4.11 24.40
N VAL A 103 27.42 -4.07 23.09
CA VAL A 103 26.36 -4.01 22.07
C VAL A 103 26.73 -4.94 20.91
N ARG A 104 25.95 -6.00 20.69
CA ARG A 104 26.21 -7.02 19.65
C ARG A 104 25.01 -7.23 18.75
N ALA A 105 25.23 -7.57 17.48
CA ALA A 105 24.19 -8.08 16.59
C ALA A 105 24.76 -9.10 15.60
N ARG A 106 23.90 -9.98 15.09
CA ARG A 106 24.25 -10.94 14.04
C ARG A 106 23.60 -10.56 12.73
N LEU A 107 24.41 -10.49 11.68
CA LEU A 107 23.98 -10.17 10.31
C LEU A 107 24.13 -11.43 9.47
N LYS A 108 23.01 -11.97 9.00
CA LYS A 108 22.95 -13.17 8.17
C LYS A 108 22.59 -12.82 6.74
N VAL A 109 23.38 -13.32 5.79
CA VAL A 109 23.08 -13.26 4.35
C VAL A 109 22.89 -14.66 3.80
N LYS A 110 21.90 -14.84 2.92
CA LYS A 110 21.59 -16.10 2.25
C LYS A 110 22.01 -16.03 0.78
N LYS A 111 22.46 -17.14 0.21
CA LYS A 111 22.92 -17.20 -1.19
C LYS A 111 21.81 -16.72 -2.14
N GLY A 112 22.12 -15.76 -3.00
CA GLY A 112 21.21 -15.25 -4.03
C GLY A 112 20.03 -14.40 -3.54
N ASP A 113 19.96 -14.11 -2.24
CA ASP A 113 18.94 -13.23 -1.64
C ASP A 113 19.37 -11.76 -1.74
N VAL A 114 18.43 -10.83 -1.71
CA VAL A 114 18.70 -9.37 -1.68
C VAL A 114 18.59 -8.78 -0.27
N THR A 115 18.42 -9.65 0.72
CA THR A 115 18.11 -9.32 2.11
C THR A 115 19.27 -9.68 3.04
N VAL A 116 19.58 -8.78 3.98
CA VAL A 116 20.32 -9.11 5.20
C VAL A 116 19.34 -9.21 6.37
N GLU A 117 19.42 -10.32 7.13
CA GLU A 117 18.72 -10.52 8.39
C GLU A 117 19.60 -10.03 9.54
N ILE A 118 19.06 -9.15 10.39
CA ILE A 118 19.74 -8.62 11.57
C ILE A 118 19.02 -9.14 12.81
N GLN A 119 19.72 -9.94 13.60
CA GLN A 119 19.26 -10.41 14.90
C GLN A 119 19.99 -9.63 16.00
N PRO A 120 19.27 -9.01 16.96
CA PRO A 120 19.90 -8.33 18.07
C PRO A 120 20.60 -9.34 18.99
N GLY A 121 21.78 -8.97 19.46
CA GLY A 121 22.47 -9.62 20.57
C GLY A 121 22.36 -8.78 21.84
N GLU A 122 23.31 -8.99 22.75
CA GLU A 122 23.40 -8.21 24.00
C GLU A 122 23.46 -6.70 23.72
N GLY A 123 22.68 -5.91 24.46
CA GLY A 123 22.66 -4.44 24.42
C GLY A 123 22.15 -3.78 23.12
N ALA A 124 21.86 -4.54 22.06
CA ALA A 124 21.36 -3.99 20.79
C ALA A 124 19.87 -3.64 20.88
N ALA A 125 19.57 -2.38 21.18
CA ALA A 125 18.19 -1.88 21.27
C ALA A 125 17.59 -1.51 19.91
N LYS A 126 18.39 -0.89 19.03
CA LYS A 126 17.90 -0.31 17.76
C LYS A 126 18.89 -0.48 16.61
N LEU A 127 18.35 -0.49 15.40
CA LEU A 127 19.08 -0.44 14.14
C LEU A 127 18.77 0.87 13.41
N SER A 128 19.79 1.62 13.03
CA SER A 128 19.66 2.73 12.08
C SER A 128 20.02 2.24 10.68
N VAL A 129 19.19 2.59 9.70
CA VAL A 129 19.38 2.33 8.27
C VAL A 129 19.55 3.67 7.57
N ASP A 130 20.80 4.06 7.34
CA ASP A 130 21.13 5.32 6.66
C ASP A 130 20.99 5.13 5.15
N CYS A 131 19.93 5.67 4.57
CA CYS A 131 19.69 5.66 3.13
C CYS A 131 19.04 6.99 2.72
N PRO A 132 19.87 7.99 2.33
CA PRO A 132 19.40 9.30 1.91
C PRO A 132 18.33 9.21 0.82
N SER A 133 17.10 9.59 1.15
CA SER A 133 15.94 9.45 0.26
C SER A 133 15.01 10.65 0.39
N ARG A 134 14.52 11.19 -0.73
CA ARG A 134 13.48 12.22 -0.72
C ARG A 134 12.14 11.64 -0.27
N PHE A 135 11.82 10.44 -0.73
CA PHE A 135 10.53 9.81 -0.50
C PHE A 135 10.66 8.57 0.38
N ILE A 136 9.75 8.49 1.34
CA ILE A 136 9.53 7.34 2.21
C ILE A 136 8.09 6.91 1.98
N VAL A 137 7.90 5.63 1.64
CA VAL A 137 6.57 5.07 1.42
C VAL A 137 6.30 4.04 2.50
N LEU A 138 5.13 4.15 3.13
CA LEU A 138 4.58 3.14 4.02
C LEU A 138 3.39 2.51 3.31
N PRO A 139 3.57 1.34 2.67
CA PRO A 139 2.48 0.71 1.97
C PRO A 139 1.37 0.30 2.95
N ASP A 140 0.14 0.73 2.69
CA ASP A 140 -1.01 0.47 3.55
C ASP A 140 -1.90 -0.60 2.91
N PHE A 141 -2.16 -1.68 3.64
CA PHE A 141 -3.00 -2.78 3.16
C PHE A 141 -4.49 -2.50 3.31
N PHE A 142 -4.91 -1.60 4.18
CA PHE A 142 -6.33 -1.31 4.38
C PHE A 142 -6.77 -0.05 3.65
N ALA A 143 -5.82 0.85 3.38
CA ALA A 143 -6.06 2.16 2.80
C ALA A 143 -5.13 2.46 1.61
N ASP A 144 -4.92 3.75 1.35
CA ASP A 144 -3.91 4.25 0.42
C ASP A 144 -2.57 4.38 1.15
N ASP A 145 -1.46 4.27 0.42
CA ASP A 145 -0.13 4.34 0.99
C ASP A 145 0.14 5.69 1.64
N ILE A 146 0.90 5.71 2.73
CA ILE A 146 1.41 6.98 3.26
C ILE A 146 2.68 7.31 2.52
N VAL A 147 2.61 8.37 1.71
CA VAL A 147 3.75 8.92 0.99
C VAL A 147 4.29 10.12 1.75
N ILE A 148 5.53 10.02 2.22
CA ILE A 148 6.23 11.10 2.90
C ILE A 148 7.25 11.70 1.94
N ASP A 149 7.06 12.98 1.59
CA ASP A 149 8.08 13.80 0.93
C ASP A 149 8.87 14.53 2.02
N ALA A 150 10.14 14.16 2.20
CA ALA A 150 11.02 14.72 3.24
C ALA A 150 11.10 16.26 3.21
N ARG A 151 10.86 16.89 2.05
CA ARG A 151 10.85 18.34 1.89
C ARG A 151 9.66 19.02 2.57
N LYS A 152 8.58 18.29 2.85
CA LYS A 152 7.39 18.77 3.54
C LYS A 152 7.43 18.61 5.06
N LEU A 153 8.47 17.98 5.61
CA LEU A 153 8.58 17.73 7.05
C LEU A 153 9.47 18.80 7.70
N PRO A 154 8.92 19.68 8.57
CA PRO A 154 9.72 20.72 9.23
C PRO A 154 10.77 20.24 10.24
N PRO A 155 10.50 19.23 11.12
CA PRO A 155 11.46 18.81 12.14
C PRO A 155 12.69 18.10 11.56
N ALA A 156 13.83 18.16 12.25
CA ALA A 156 15.04 17.41 11.87
C ALA A 156 14.95 15.90 12.18
N SER A 157 14.00 15.51 13.04
CA SER A 157 13.69 14.12 13.34
C SER A 157 12.19 13.99 13.58
N VAL A 158 11.57 12.94 13.03
CA VAL A 158 10.13 12.70 13.13
C VAL A 158 9.85 11.23 13.42
N GLU A 159 8.69 10.93 13.99
CA GLU A 159 8.18 9.57 14.11
C GLU A 159 7.13 9.32 13.03
N ILE A 160 7.16 8.13 12.44
CA ILE A 160 6.21 7.70 11.41
C ILE A 160 5.59 6.37 11.84
N PRO A 161 4.34 6.08 11.40
CA PRO A 161 3.66 4.85 11.78
C PRO A 161 4.50 3.58 11.52
N SER A 162 4.50 2.69 12.49
CA SER A 162 5.05 1.34 12.36
C SER A 162 4.09 0.40 11.62
N GLU A 163 4.32 0.19 10.32
CA GLU A 163 3.51 -0.74 9.49
C GLU A 163 4.28 -2.04 9.17
N ASN A 164 5.16 -2.49 10.08
CA ASN A 164 6.06 -3.66 9.94
C ASN A 164 7.09 -3.58 8.79
N PHE A 165 7.00 -2.59 7.91
CA PHE A 165 7.99 -2.30 6.89
C PHE A 165 7.83 -0.89 6.34
N LEU A 166 8.89 -0.40 5.69
CA LEU A 166 8.91 0.88 4.98
C LEU A 166 9.82 0.81 3.77
N LEU A 167 9.59 1.68 2.80
CA LEU A 167 10.38 1.82 1.59
C LEU A 167 11.08 3.18 1.58
N GLN A 168 12.40 3.17 1.45
CA GLN A 168 13.22 4.36 1.15
C GLN A 168 13.56 4.34 -0.34
N LEU A 169 12.96 5.27 -1.10
CA LEU A 169 13.19 5.39 -2.54
C LEU A 169 14.54 6.06 -2.79
N ALA A 170 15.55 5.23 -3.05
CA ALA A 170 16.95 5.59 -3.01
C ALA A 170 17.51 5.91 -4.41
N GLY A 171 18.61 6.66 -4.42
CA GLY A 171 19.31 7.01 -5.66
C GLY A 171 18.47 7.88 -6.59
N ARG A 172 18.58 7.66 -7.90
CA ARG A 172 17.85 8.42 -8.94
C ARG A 172 16.92 7.50 -9.72
N GLY A 173 16.13 6.71 -8.99
CA GLY A 173 15.23 5.71 -9.58
C GLY A 173 15.82 4.31 -9.69
N ASP A 174 17.01 4.05 -9.15
CA ASP A 174 17.76 2.80 -9.41
C ASP A 174 17.81 1.82 -8.24
N ALA A 175 17.34 2.21 -7.06
CA ALA A 175 17.25 1.33 -5.90
C ALA A 175 16.08 1.67 -4.97
N ILE A 176 15.52 0.66 -4.31
CA ILE A 176 14.62 0.81 -3.16
C ILE A 176 15.27 0.06 -1.99
N VAL A 177 15.53 0.78 -0.90
CA VAL A 177 15.96 0.16 0.36
C VAL A 177 14.72 -0.08 1.20
N MET A 178 14.46 -1.34 1.52
CA MET A 178 13.28 -1.76 2.25
C MET A 178 13.68 -2.33 3.60
N SER A 179 13.13 -1.79 4.67
CA SER A 179 13.28 -2.34 6.02
C SER A 179 12.01 -3.10 6.39
N VAL A 180 12.14 -4.31 6.89
CA VAL A 180 11.02 -5.16 7.39
C VAL A 180 11.35 -5.57 8.83
N PHE A 181 10.36 -5.60 9.72
CA PHE A 181 10.58 -5.87 11.13
C PHE A 181 9.34 -6.47 11.80
N GLU A 182 9.56 -7.34 12.78
CA GLU A 182 8.46 -8.03 13.49
C GLU A 182 7.83 -7.17 14.59
N ASN A 183 8.50 -6.09 14.98
CA ASN A 183 8.08 -5.23 16.08
C ASN A 183 7.18 -4.09 15.59
N LYS A 184 5.90 -4.11 15.97
CA LYS A 184 4.94 -3.02 15.71
C LYS A 184 4.61 -2.19 16.96
N GLU A 185 5.24 -2.47 18.09
CA GLU A 185 4.93 -1.82 19.37
C GLU A 185 5.49 -0.39 19.43
N GLN A 186 6.44 -0.04 18.55
CA GLN A 186 7.04 1.27 18.43
C GLN A 186 7.10 1.74 16.98
N ASP A 187 6.90 3.05 16.82
CA ASP A 187 7.03 3.79 15.57
C ASP A 187 8.48 3.88 15.09
N VAL A 188 8.63 4.16 13.80
CA VAL A 188 9.94 4.32 13.18
C VAL A 188 10.33 5.79 13.27
N ARG A 189 11.58 6.06 13.68
CA ARG A 189 12.11 7.42 13.70
C ARG A 189 12.87 7.72 12.42
N LEU A 190 12.46 8.75 11.69
CA LEU A 190 13.20 9.27 10.54
C LEU A 190 14.08 10.44 10.99
N SER A 191 15.35 10.39 10.61
CA SER A 191 16.25 11.55 10.69
C SER A 191 16.25 12.27 9.35
N LEU A 192 16.13 13.59 9.36
CA LEU A 192 16.07 14.46 8.19
C LEU A 192 17.31 15.36 8.14
N ARG A 193 17.79 15.67 6.93
CA ARG A 193 18.91 16.58 6.71
C ARG A 193 18.69 17.43 5.46
N GLY A 194 19.42 18.53 5.36
CA GLY A 194 19.27 19.49 4.27
C GLY A 194 18.05 20.38 4.46
N GLU A 195 17.84 21.29 3.51
CA GLU A 195 16.79 22.30 3.55
C GLU A 195 16.12 22.44 2.18
N GLY A 196 14.88 22.96 2.16
CA GLY A 196 14.14 23.23 0.93
C GLY A 196 14.08 22.04 -0.03
N ALA A 197 14.56 22.25 -1.27
CA ALA A 197 14.54 21.23 -2.31
C ALA A 197 15.53 20.07 -2.09
N ASP A 198 16.61 20.30 -1.33
CA ASP A 198 17.66 19.32 -1.05
C ASP A 198 17.39 18.52 0.24
N ARG A 199 16.26 18.77 0.89
CA ARG A 199 15.87 18.07 2.12
C ARG A 199 15.54 16.61 1.82
N VAL A 200 16.16 15.71 2.59
CA VAL A 200 16.02 14.25 2.47
C VAL A 200 15.92 13.61 3.84
N ALA A 201 15.27 12.44 3.92
CA ALA A 201 15.44 11.54 5.05
C ALA A 201 16.84 10.93 4.96
N ALA A 202 17.68 11.19 5.95
CA ALA A 202 19.03 10.65 6.06
C ALA A 202 19.02 9.15 6.37
N GLY A 203 18.05 8.71 7.19
CA GLY A 203 17.90 7.31 7.60
C GLY A 203 16.70 7.08 8.50
N SER A 204 16.44 5.80 8.77
CA SER A 204 15.39 5.34 9.70
C SER A 204 15.99 4.59 10.88
N GLU A 205 15.54 4.86 12.09
CA GLU A 205 15.86 4.10 13.30
C GLU A 205 14.67 3.23 13.71
N ILE A 206 14.93 1.93 13.87
CA ILE A 206 13.94 0.89 14.12
C ILE A 206 14.34 0.12 15.38
N GLU A 207 13.40 -0.06 16.31
CA GLU A 207 13.65 -0.80 17.54
C GLU A 207 13.50 -2.31 17.32
N PHE A 208 14.46 -3.09 17.82
CA PHE A 208 14.36 -4.55 17.82
C PHE A 208 13.27 -5.07 18.76
N GLY A 209 12.81 -4.26 19.73
CA GLY A 209 11.84 -4.67 20.73
C GLY A 209 12.33 -5.83 21.61
N LYS A 210 11.48 -6.84 21.84
CA LYS A 210 11.78 -8.02 22.69
C LYS A 210 12.74 -9.02 22.00
N GLY A 211 13.87 -8.53 21.49
CA GLY A 211 14.87 -9.34 20.77
C GLY A 211 14.43 -9.81 19.38
N ARG A 212 13.45 -9.12 18.76
CA ARG A 212 12.91 -9.48 17.45
C ARG A 212 13.86 -9.09 16.32
N LYS A 213 13.63 -9.64 15.13
CA LYS A 213 14.51 -9.42 13.97
C LYS A 213 14.11 -8.20 13.15
N ILE A 214 15.11 -7.64 12.48
CA ILE A 214 14.95 -6.64 11.43
C ILE A 214 15.63 -7.17 10.17
N TRP A 215 15.01 -6.99 9.02
CA TRP A 215 15.58 -7.31 7.71
C TRP A 215 15.73 -6.03 6.91
N VAL A 216 16.85 -5.90 6.20
CA VAL A 216 17.08 -4.78 5.27
C VAL A 216 17.37 -5.37 3.89
N SER A 217 16.60 -4.94 2.90
CA SER A 217 16.64 -5.45 1.53
C SER A 217 16.96 -4.34 0.55
N VAL A 218 17.68 -4.69 -0.52
CA VAL A 218 18.03 -3.77 -1.61
C VAL A 218 17.41 -4.28 -2.90
N LEU A 219 16.30 -3.67 -3.32
CA LEU A 219 15.68 -3.96 -4.60
C LEU A 219 16.31 -3.05 -5.65
N GLU A 220 16.92 -3.62 -6.69
CA GLU A 220 17.59 -2.87 -7.73
C GLU A 220 17.13 -3.25 -9.13
N ALA A 221 16.85 -2.22 -9.91
CA ALA A 221 16.84 -2.24 -11.36
C ALA A 221 16.97 -0.78 -11.84
N PRO A 222 17.50 -0.53 -13.05
CA PRO A 222 17.42 0.80 -13.63
C PRO A 222 15.96 1.25 -13.69
N GLN A 223 15.67 2.44 -13.18
CA GLN A 223 14.30 2.99 -13.16
C GLN A 223 13.28 2.11 -12.40
N ILE A 224 13.72 1.37 -11.37
CA ILE A 224 12.86 0.55 -10.49
C ILE A 224 11.83 1.38 -9.73
N TRP A 225 12.02 2.69 -9.59
CA TRP A 225 10.98 3.59 -9.15
C TRP A 225 11.04 4.89 -9.94
N HIS A 226 9.92 5.61 -10.02
CA HIS A 226 9.81 6.85 -10.77
C HIS A 226 8.94 7.87 -10.05
N VAL A 227 9.16 9.15 -10.32
CA VAL A 227 8.32 10.24 -9.85
C VAL A 227 8.03 11.22 -10.98
N ARG A 228 6.76 11.61 -11.10
CA ARG A 228 6.31 12.66 -12.02
C ARG A 228 5.57 13.74 -11.23
N GLU A 229 5.98 14.99 -11.34
CA GLU A 229 5.21 16.11 -10.77
C GLU A 229 3.98 16.37 -11.63
N ILE A 230 2.80 16.41 -11.01
CA ILE A 230 1.51 16.66 -11.64
C ILE A 230 1.01 18.05 -11.26
N ALA A 231 0.70 18.87 -12.26
CA ALA A 231 0.06 20.15 -12.03
C ALA A 231 -1.47 20.01 -12.07
N ALA A 232 -2.20 20.88 -11.38
CA ALA A 232 -3.67 20.90 -11.45
C ALA A 232 -4.17 21.10 -12.91
N ALA A 233 -3.41 21.83 -13.73
CA ALA A 233 -3.71 22.04 -15.14
C ALA A 233 -3.55 20.78 -16.02
N ASP A 234 -3.01 19.68 -15.49
CA ASP A 234 -2.86 18.41 -16.20
C ASP A 234 -4.12 17.54 -16.13
N ALA A 235 -5.10 17.93 -15.31
CA ALA A 235 -6.37 17.21 -15.18
C ALA A 235 -7.04 16.96 -16.54
N GLY A 236 -7.34 15.69 -16.82
CA GLY A 236 -7.96 15.20 -18.05
C GLY A 236 -7.01 15.05 -19.24
N LYS A 237 -5.72 15.41 -19.11
CA LYS A 237 -4.72 15.25 -20.16
C LYS A 237 -4.00 13.93 -20.00
N THR A 238 -3.68 13.27 -21.11
CA THR A 238 -2.75 12.14 -21.11
C THR A 238 -1.33 12.66 -21.17
N LEU A 239 -0.51 12.26 -20.20
CA LEU A 239 0.90 12.60 -20.09
C LEU A 239 1.73 11.33 -20.24
N PRO A 240 2.76 11.31 -21.12
CA PRO A 240 3.80 10.30 -21.04
C PRO A 240 4.59 10.50 -19.74
N LEU A 241 4.99 9.39 -19.11
CA LEU A 241 5.86 9.43 -17.93
C LEU A 241 7.34 9.59 -18.28
N ASP A 242 7.70 9.49 -19.58
CA ASP A 242 9.09 9.36 -20.03
C ASP A 242 9.85 8.25 -19.29
N TRP A 243 9.10 7.24 -18.85
CA TRP A 243 9.53 6.10 -18.08
C TRP A 243 9.03 4.83 -18.75
N LYS A 244 9.90 3.83 -18.82
CA LYS A 244 9.60 2.51 -19.35
C LYS A 244 9.70 1.49 -18.23
N MET A 245 8.65 0.71 -18.04
CA MET A 245 8.58 -0.32 -17.00
C MET A 245 9.74 -1.31 -17.15
N PRO A 246 10.67 -1.38 -16.16
CA PRO A 246 11.90 -2.16 -16.29
C PRO A 246 11.64 -3.66 -16.50
N PHE A 247 10.66 -4.19 -15.80
CA PHE A 247 10.24 -5.59 -15.86
C PHE A 247 8.73 -5.72 -15.64
N PRO A 248 8.06 -6.74 -16.22
CA PRO A 248 6.66 -7.02 -15.94
C PRO A 248 6.46 -7.30 -14.45
N ALA A 249 5.57 -6.56 -13.80
CA ALA A 249 5.16 -6.75 -12.41
C ALA A 249 3.81 -6.04 -12.18
N ALA A 250 3.21 -6.23 -11.02
CA ALA A 250 2.20 -5.32 -10.52
C ALA A 250 2.91 -4.07 -10.02
N TRP A 251 2.65 -2.93 -10.66
CA TRP A 251 3.19 -1.64 -10.27
C TRP A 251 2.10 -0.83 -9.60
N ARG A 252 2.48 -0.07 -8.58
CA ARG A 252 1.59 0.87 -7.90
C ARG A 252 1.96 2.29 -8.29
N CYS A 253 0.95 3.15 -8.41
CA CYS A 253 1.12 4.58 -8.57
C CYS A 253 0.37 5.32 -7.46
N ASP A 254 1.11 6.05 -6.62
CA ASP A 254 0.53 6.92 -5.60
C ASP A 254 0.44 8.35 -6.13
N LEU A 255 -0.79 8.80 -6.36
CA LEU A 255 -1.12 10.12 -6.87
C LEU A 255 -1.38 11.07 -5.70
N THR A 256 -0.57 12.12 -5.55
CA THR A 256 -0.82 13.16 -4.55
C THR A 256 -2.08 13.95 -4.90
N ARG A 257 -2.98 14.10 -3.93
CA ARG A 257 -4.19 14.93 -3.97
C ARG A 257 -3.86 16.38 -3.59
N ALA A 258 -4.73 17.31 -3.95
CA ALA A 258 -4.59 18.72 -3.59
C ALA A 258 -4.51 19.02 -2.08
N ASN A 259 -4.92 18.08 -1.22
CA ASN A 259 -4.84 18.16 0.24
C ASN A 259 -3.68 17.35 0.85
N ASP A 260 -2.64 17.06 0.06
CA ASP A 260 -1.43 16.32 0.44
C ASP A 260 -1.61 14.85 0.85
N LEU A 261 -2.84 14.33 0.76
CA LEU A 261 -3.12 12.91 0.82
C LEU A 261 -2.69 12.22 -0.49
N ALA A 262 -2.49 10.90 -0.46
CA ALA A 262 -2.23 10.13 -1.67
C ALA A 262 -3.40 9.18 -1.97
N ASP A 263 -3.74 9.02 -3.26
CA ASP A 263 -4.51 7.87 -3.74
C ASP A 263 -3.59 6.84 -4.36
N SER A 264 -3.80 5.59 -3.99
CA SER A 264 -3.04 4.48 -4.54
C SER A 264 -3.80 3.79 -5.67
N TRP A 265 -3.15 3.63 -6.82
CA TRP A 265 -3.70 2.99 -8.01
C TRP A 265 -2.79 1.86 -8.49
N GLU A 266 -3.37 0.74 -8.91
CA GLU A 266 -2.60 -0.28 -9.62
C GLU A 266 -2.41 0.10 -11.08
N LEU A 267 -1.16 0.16 -11.55
CA LEU A 267 -0.84 0.51 -12.93
C LEU A 267 -1.32 -0.59 -13.89
N LEU A 268 -2.23 -0.23 -14.80
CA LEU A 268 -2.77 -1.17 -15.78
C LEU A 268 -1.70 -1.64 -16.75
N LEU A 269 -1.75 -2.92 -17.12
CA LEU A 269 -0.82 -3.56 -18.05
C LEU A 269 -1.52 -3.89 -19.36
N GLN A 270 -1.08 -3.29 -20.46
CA GLN A 270 -1.52 -3.71 -21.79
C GLN A 270 -0.54 -4.75 -22.34
N LYS A 271 -1.03 -5.93 -22.74
CA LYS A 271 -0.17 -6.97 -23.33
C LYS A 271 -0.02 -6.82 -24.84
N GLU A 272 -1.11 -6.45 -25.50
CA GLU A 272 -1.19 -6.35 -26.95
C GLU A 272 -1.63 -4.94 -27.33
N LYS A 273 -1.07 -4.41 -28.41
CA LYS A 273 -1.42 -3.07 -28.90
C LYS A 273 -2.94 -3.01 -29.16
N ASP A 274 -3.58 -1.96 -28.67
CA ASP A 274 -5.04 -1.74 -28.75
C ASP A 274 -5.89 -2.81 -28.06
N GLY A 275 -5.26 -3.74 -27.33
CA GLY A 275 -5.92 -4.77 -26.55
C GLY A 275 -6.43 -4.26 -25.20
N ASP A 276 -7.17 -5.14 -24.53
CA ASP A 276 -7.65 -4.89 -23.17
C ASP A 276 -6.51 -4.81 -22.17
N TYR A 277 -6.79 -4.13 -21.06
CA TYR A 277 -5.86 -3.96 -19.96
C TYR A 277 -6.08 -5.04 -18.91
N LEU A 278 -4.99 -5.46 -18.28
CA LEU A 278 -5.02 -6.20 -17.04
C LEU A 278 -4.68 -5.27 -15.89
N LYS A 279 -5.51 -5.27 -14.86
CA LYS A 279 -5.23 -4.66 -13.56
C LYS A 279 -4.75 -5.78 -12.63
N PRO A 280 -3.44 -5.87 -12.31
CA PRO A 280 -2.94 -6.89 -11.40
C PRO A 280 -3.51 -6.71 -9.99
N SER A 281 -3.71 -7.82 -9.27
CA SER A 281 -4.02 -7.76 -7.84
C SER A 281 -2.76 -7.96 -7.02
N TRP A 282 -2.54 -7.09 -6.03
CA TRP A 282 -1.45 -7.27 -5.07
C TRP A 282 -1.86 -8.05 -3.80
N MET A 283 -3.15 -8.36 -3.63
CA MET A 283 -3.70 -9.15 -2.50
C MET A 283 -4.20 -10.55 -2.90
N GLY A 284 -3.85 -11.02 -4.09
CA GLY A 284 -4.15 -12.39 -4.51
C GLY A 284 -5.56 -12.64 -5.07
N GLY A 285 -6.36 -11.60 -5.34
CA GLY A 285 -7.70 -11.71 -5.93
C GLY A 285 -7.72 -12.03 -7.44
N GLY A 286 -6.57 -12.35 -8.04
CA GLY A 286 -6.41 -12.48 -9.49
C GLY A 286 -6.43 -11.13 -10.23
N PRO A 287 -5.94 -11.06 -11.48
CA PRO A 287 -6.01 -9.83 -12.27
C PRO A 287 -7.45 -9.55 -12.74
N GLU A 288 -7.85 -8.29 -12.70
CA GLU A 288 -9.11 -7.80 -13.28
C GLU A 288 -8.86 -7.36 -14.73
N ARG A 289 -9.78 -7.68 -15.65
CA ARG A 289 -9.70 -7.25 -17.04
C ARG A 289 -10.50 -5.97 -17.24
N LEU A 290 -9.87 -4.94 -17.79
CA LEU A 290 -10.51 -3.67 -18.16
C LEU A 290 -10.53 -3.53 -19.68
N PRO A 291 -11.56 -2.88 -20.25
CA PRO A 291 -11.63 -2.66 -21.69
C PRO A 291 -10.47 -1.78 -22.18
N ALA A 292 -10.09 -1.89 -23.45
CA ALA A 292 -9.06 -1.05 -24.10
C ALA A 292 -9.30 0.47 -23.94
N THR A 293 -10.55 0.89 -23.70
CA THR A 293 -10.90 2.29 -23.41
C THR A 293 -10.43 2.77 -22.03
N ARG A 294 -10.01 1.85 -21.15
CA ARG A 294 -9.75 2.07 -19.72
C ARG A 294 -10.96 2.58 -18.94
N LYS A 295 -12.17 2.53 -19.53
CA LYS A 295 -13.38 3.00 -18.86
C LYS A 295 -13.69 2.09 -17.69
N ARG A 296 -13.87 2.69 -16.52
CA ARG A 296 -14.24 2.03 -15.28
C ARG A 296 -15.38 2.78 -14.62
N TRP A 297 -16.16 2.06 -13.81
CA TRP A 297 -17.13 2.65 -12.90
C TRP A 297 -16.81 2.25 -11.46
N THR A 298 -16.94 3.19 -10.52
CA THR A 298 -16.98 2.91 -9.08
C THR A 298 -18.10 3.71 -8.42
N THR A 299 -18.54 3.27 -7.25
CA THR A 299 -19.58 3.95 -6.45
C THR A 299 -19.20 5.39 -6.09
N VAL A 300 -17.91 5.67 -5.92
CA VAL A 300 -17.43 6.97 -5.46
C VAL A 300 -17.21 7.98 -6.59
N LEU A 301 -16.60 7.52 -7.69
CA LEU A 301 -16.16 8.37 -8.81
C LEU A 301 -17.07 8.28 -10.04
N GLY A 302 -18.13 7.46 -9.98
CA GLY A 302 -18.95 7.19 -11.15
C GLY A 302 -18.13 6.59 -12.29
N SER A 303 -18.47 6.94 -13.54
CA SER A 303 -17.72 6.52 -14.73
C SER A 303 -16.51 7.42 -15.00
N PHE A 304 -15.32 6.84 -15.15
CA PHE A 304 -14.09 7.56 -15.47
C PHE A 304 -13.14 6.73 -16.35
N LEU A 305 -12.09 7.37 -16.88
CA LEU A 305 -10.99 6.68 -17.55
C LEU A 305 -9.87 6.41 -16.55
N TYR A 306 -9.44 5.16 -16.42
CA TYR A 306 -8.46 4.77 -15.41
C TYR A 306 -7.13 5.55 -15.56
N PRO A 307 -6.60 6.19 -14.50
CA PRO A 307 -5.63 7.27 -14.65
C PRO A 307 -4.19 6.80 -14.93
N VAL A 308 -3.83 5.54 -14.69
CA VAL A 308 -2.43 5.08 -14.80
C VAL A 308 -2.34 3.75 -15.55
N TRP A 309 -1.46 3.67 -16.54
CA TRP A 309 -1.29 2.46 -17.35
C TRP A 309 0.10 2.38 -18.01
N SER A 310 0.41 1.20 -18.53
CA SER A 310 1.49 0.95 -19.47
C SER A 310 0.93 0.41 -20.79
N ASP A 311 1.51 0.82 -21.90
CA ASP A 311 1.23 0.24 -23.21
C ASP A 311 1.93 -1.12 -23.41
N ALA A 312 1.69 -1.76 -24.56
CA ALA A 312 2.31 -3.04 -24.93
C ALA A 312 3.85 -2.97 -25.02
N ASP A 313 4.41 -1.78 -25.27
CA ASP A 313 5.84 -1.52 -25.30
C ASP A 313 6.42 -1.18 -23.92
N ARG A 314 5.58 -1.25 -22.87
CA ARG A 314 5.89 -0.93 -21.47
C ARG A 314 6.17 0.53 -21.18
N ASN A 315 5.81 1.46 -22.08
CA ASN A 315 5.88 2.89 -21.78
C ASN A 315 4.76 3.25 -20.81
N GLY A 316 5.11 3.99 -19.76
CA GLY A 316 4.17 4.42 -18.74
C GLY A 316 3.45 5.72 -19.11
N PHE A 317 2.17 5.79 -18.74
CA PHE A 317 1.32 6.96 -18.94
C PHE A 317 0.51 7.26 -17.68
N ILE A 318 0.19 8.55 -17.54
CA ILE A 318 -0.68 9.07 -16.49
C ILE A 318 -1.69 10.05 -17.10
N ALA A 319 -2.95 9.94 -16.71
CA ALA A 319 -4.01 10.88 -17.05
C ALA A 319 -4.77 11.25 -15.78
N PRO A 320 -4.31 12.26 -15.03
CA PRO A 320 -4.97 12.71 -13.81
C PRO A 320 -6.45 12.98 -14.08
N LEU A 321 -7.33 12.50 -13.20
CA LEU A 321 -8.77 12.61 -13.43
C LEU A 321 -9.21 14.07 -13.40
N LYS A 322 -10.10 14.45 -14.34
CA LYS A 322 -10.88 15.69 -14.24
C LYS A 322 -12.19 15.35 -13.55
N HIS A 323 -12.23 15.47 -12.22
CA HIS A 323 -13.35 15.05 -11.39
C HIS A 323 -13.61 16.04 -10.24
N GLU A 324 -14.87 16.28 -9.90
CA GLU A 324 -15.25 17.28 -8.88
C GLU A 324 -14.81 16.86 -7.47
N LYS A 325 -14.90 15.57 -7.15
CA LYS A 325 -14.50 15.03 -5.83
C LYS A 325 -13.00 14.74 -5.71
N LEU A 326 -12.25 14.74 -6.81
CA LEU A 326 -10.87 14.27 -6.82
C LEU A 326 -9.99 15.08 -7.77
N THR A 327 -9.02 15.77 -7.19
CA THR A 327 -8.00 16.54 -7.91
C THR A 327 -6.62 16.08 -7.47
N PHE A 328 -5.79 15.73 -8.45
CA PHE A 328 -4.39 15.36 -8.24
C PHE A 328 -3.47 16.55 -8.49
N GLN A 329 -2.55 16.78 -7.57
CA GLN A 329 -1.56 17.85 -7.63
C GLN A 329 -0.36 17.46 -6.77
N GLY A 330 0.85 17.53 -7.34
CA GLY A 330 2.09 17.14 -6.69
C GLY A 330 2.68 15.83 -7.24
N PRO A 331 3.55 15.16 -6.48
CA PRO A 331 4.27 14.00 -6.98
C PRO A 331 3.34 12.79 -7.19
N ALA A 332 3.49 12.14 -8.34
CA ALA A 332 2.97 10.82 -8.65
C ALA A 332 4.14 9.82 -8.57
N LEU A 333 4.13 8.93 -7.58
CA LEU A 333 5.21 7.97 -7.33
C LEU A 333 4.85 6.59 -7.86
N ILE A 334 5.82 5.92 -8.47
CA ILE A 334 5.62 4.61 -9.12
C ILE A 334 6.68 3.63 -8.63
N TYR A 335 6.25 2.44 -8.18
CA TYR A 335 7.15 1.39 -7.70
C TYR A 335 6.51 -0.02 -7.82
N PRO A 336 7.33 -1.10 -7.86
CA PRO A 336 6.82 -2.47 -8.05
C PRO A 336 6.33 -3.05 -6.73
N VAL A 337 5.08 -3.47 -6.68
CA VAL A 337 4.46 -3.98 -5.45
C VAL A 337 4.43 -5.51 -5.40
N ASN A 338 3.97 -6.17 -6.47
CA ASN A 338 3.77 -7.61 -6.50
C ASN A 338 4.21 -8.22 -7.85
N ARG A 339 4.38 -9.54 -7.90
CA ARG A 339 4.71 -10.26 -9.14
C ARG A 339 3.47 -10.47 -10.02
N VAL A 340 3.70 -10.54 -11.32
CA VAL A 340 2.79 -11.14 -12.31
C VAL A 340 3.44 -12.40 -12.88
N ASN A 341 2.71 -13.18 -13.68
CA ASN A 341 3.22 -14.44 -14.25
C ASN A 341 4.51 -14.24 -15.06
N GLU A 342 4.63 -13.10 -15.73
CA GLU A 342 5.77 -12.72 -16.57
C GLU A 342 6.93 -12.10 -15.79
N THR A 343 6.81 -11.89 -14.48
CA THR A 343 7.89 -11.33 -13.66
C THR A 343 9.08 -12.30 -13.64
N PRO A 344 10.31 -11.85 -13.99
CA PRO A 344 11.50 -12.70 -13.94
C PRO A 344 11.69 -13.33 -12.55
N LEU A 345 12.18 -14.57 -12.50
CA LEU A 345 12.41 -15.31 -11.23
C LEU A 345 13.48 -14.69 -10.35
N ASP A 346 14.32 -13.86 -10.93
CA ASP A 346 15.52 -13.31 -10.33
C ASP A 346 15.35 -11.82 -9.94
N VAL A 347 14.11 -11.32 -10.05
CA VAL A 347 13.63 -10.00 -9.63
C VAL A 347 12.72 -10.16 -8.41
N PHE A 348 12.86 -9.25 -7.45
CA PHE A 348 12.09 -9.22 -6.21
C PHE A 348 11.15 -8.00 -6.20
N SER A 349 9.91 -8.19 -5.77
CA SER A 349 8.95 -7.12 -5.48
C SER A 349 8.84 -6.86 -3.96
N VAL A 350 8.13 -5.78 -3.58
CA VAL A 350 7.86 -5.47 -2.16
C VAL A 350 7.22 -6.67 -1.45
N ILE A 351 6.18 -7.27 -2.02
CA ILE A 351 5.49 -8.42 -1.44
C ILE A 351 6.38 -9.67 -1.34
N ASP A 352 7.32 -9.88 -2.27
CA ASP A 352 8.26 -11.00 -2.16
C ASP A 352 9.14 -10.86 -0.91
N ILE A 353 9.64 -9.64 -0.65
CA ILE A 353 10.45 -9.37 0.54
C ILE A 353 9.65 -9.59 1.82
N VAL A 354 8.43 -9.05 1.91
CA VAL A 354 7.56 -9.25 3.08
C VAL A 354 7.32 -10.75 3.35
N ARG A 355 6.98 -11.53 2.31
CA ARG A 355 6.74 -12.97 2.42
C ARG A 355 8.00 -13.75 2.79
N ASN A 356 9.15 -13.42 2.21
CA ASN A 356 10.41 -14.13 2.42
C ASN A 356 11.02 -13.86 3.80
N THR A 357 10.67 -12.73 4.43
CA THR A 357 11.21 -12.31 5.74
C THR A 357 10.31 -12.72 6.89
N LEU A 358 9.04 -12.30 6.87
CA LEU A 358 8.08 -12.59 7.94
C LEU A 358 7.49 -14.00 7.84
N GLY A 359 7.54 -14.64 6.67
CA GLY A 359 6.93 -15.94 6.42
C GLY A 359 5.42 -15.85 6.19
N ALA A 360 4.83 -16.90 5.61
CA ALA A 360 3.43 -16.91 5.20
C ALA A 360 2.44 -16.70 6.36
N GLY A 361 2.64 -17.39 7.49
CA GLY A 361 1.76 -17.29 8.66
C GLY A 361 1.72 -15.89 9.27
N PRO A 362 2.86 -15.30 9.68
CA PRO A 362 2.88 -13.92 10.18
C PRO A 362 2.36 -12.90 9.16
N CYS A 363 2.57 -13.12 7.85
CA CYS A 363 1.94 -12.30 6.83
C CYS A 363 0.41 -12.38 6.87
N GLU A 364 -0.21 -13.54 7.09
CA GLU A 364 -1.68 -13.65 7.18
C GLU A 364 -2.26 -12.76 8.30
N TYR A 365 -1.59 -12.71 9.45
CA TYR A 365 -2.02 -11.94 10.61
C TYR A 365 -1.62 -10.46 10.55
N LEU A 366 -0.39 -10.16 10.12
CA LEU A 366 0.13 -8.79 10.04
C LEU A 366 -0.52 -8.01 8.89
N LEU A 367 -0.72 -8.66 7.75
CA LEU A 367 -1.43 -8.07 6.61
C LEU A 367 -2.96 -8.13 6.79
N ASP A 368 -3.43 -8.89 7.79
CA ASP A 368 -4.84 -9.19 8.03
C ASP A 368 -5.57 -9.53 6.73
N LEU A 369 -5.07 -10.58 6.06
CA LEU A 369 -5.59 -10.98 4.76
C LEU A 369 -7.09 -11.33 4.85
N GLU A 370 -7.52 -11.92 5.97
CA GLU A 370 -8.93 -12.16 6.28
C GLU A 370 -9.72 -10.86 6.38
N GLY A 371 -9.23 -9.88 7.16
CA GLY A 371 -9.83 -8.55 7.27
C GLY A 371 -9.90 -7.79 5.94
N ASN A 372 -9.10 -8.15 4.95
CA ASN A 372 -9.13 -7.57 3.61
C ASN A 372 -10.06 -8.30 2.63
N LYS A 373 -10.62 -9.47 3.00
CA LYS A 373 -11.57 -10.18 2.14
C LYS A 373 -12.87 -9.40 2.04
N SER A 374 -13.27 -9.12 0.80
CA SER A 374 -14.57 -8.53 0.54
C SER A 374 -15.67 -9.51 0.92
N GLU A 375 -16.68 -9.03 1.64
CA GLU A 375 -17.94 -9.74 1.83
C GLU A 375 -18.94 -9.36 0.72
N TYR A 376 -19.71 -10.35 0.30
CA TYR A 376 -20.86 -10.15 -0.59
C TYR A 376 -22.00 -11.05 -0.10
N LYS A 377 -23.17 -10.46 0.15
CA LYS A 377 -24.35 -11.18 0.67
C LYS A 377 -25.58 -10.78 -0.13
N GLY A 378 -26.40 -11.76 -0.51
CA GLY A 378 -27.61 -11.53 -1.29
C GLY A 378 -27.31 -11.23 -2.77
N ARG A 379 -28.11 -10.36 -3.37
CA ARG A 379 -28.00 -9.92 -4.77
C ARG A 379 -28.07 -8.40 -4.86
N ALA A 380 -27.14 -7.79 -5.60
CA ALA A 380 -27.15 -6.35 -5.86
C ALA A 380 -28.44 -5.93 -6.59
N THR A 381 -29.04 -4.82 -6.15
CA THR A 381 -30.36 -4.34 -6.63
C THR A 381 -30.42 -4.15 -8.15
N CYS A 382 -29.31 -3.75 -8.78
CA CYS A 382 -29.19 -3.63 -10.23
C CYS A 382 -29.31 -4.99 -10.95
N SER A 383 -28.70 -6.04 -10.41
CA SER A 383 -28.82 -7.40 -10.93
C SER A 383 -30.25 -7.92 -10.78
N SER A 384 -30.90 -7.57 -9.68
CA SER A 384 -32.27 -7.97 -9.37
C SER A 384 -33.28 -7.34 -10.31
N ARG A 385 -33.11 -6.03 -10.59
CA ARG A 385 -33.86 -5.36 -11.66
C ARG A 385 -33.74 -6.12 -12.97
N ASP A 386 -32.52 -6.47 -13.38
CA ASP A 386 -32.29 -7.10 -14.68
C ASP A 386 -32.94 -8.48 -14.77
N VAL A 387 -32.86 -9.29 -13.70
CA VAL A 387 -33.51 -10.60 -13.63
C VAL A 387 -35.04 -10.46 -13.63
N LEU A 388 -35.61 -9.63 -12.76
CA LEU A 388 -37.05 -9.44 -12.66
C LEU A 388 -37.64 -8.89 -13.96
N THR A 389 -37.01 -7.85 -14.54
CA THR A 389 -37.47 -7.22 -15.78
C THR A 389 -37.45 -8.23 -16.94
N LYS A 390 -36.45 -9.12 -16.98
CA LYS A 390 -36.41 -10.19 -17.98
C LYS A 390 -37.53 -11.21 -17.80
N ILE A 391 -37.73 -11.72 -16.58
CA ILE A 391 -38.77 -12.72 -16.29
C ILE A 391 -40.16 -12.18 -16.68
N TYR A 392 -40.47 -10.94 -16.28
CA TYR A 392 -41.75 -10.32 -16.61
C TYR A 392 -41.86 -9.91 -18.08
N GLY A 393 -40.74 -9.56 -18.72
CA GLY A 393 -40.70 -9.26 -20.15
C GLY A 393 -41.01 -10.49 -21.01
N ASP A 394 -40.59 -11.66 -20.55
CA ASP A 394 -40.86 -12.95 -21.19
C ASP A 394 -42.21 -13.57 -20.77
N GLY A 395 -42.97 -12.93 -19.88
CA GLY A 395 -44.24 -13.45 -19.35
C GLY A 395 -44.08 -14.73 -18.51
N GLN A 396 -42.90 -14.94 -17.89
CA GLN A 396 -42.54 -16.18 -17.20
C GLN A 396 -42.75 -16.14 -15.69
N GLN A 397 -43.32 -15.07 -15.12
CA GLN A 397 -43.40 -14.85 -13.68
C GLN A 397 -44.08 -15.98 -12.91
N LYS A 398 -45.16 -16.58 -13.45
CA LYS A 398 -45.83 -17.75 -12.84
C LYS A 398 -44.97 -19.01 -12.89
N ALA A 399 -44.34 -19.29 -14.04
CA ALA A 399 -43.48 -20.45 -14.22
C ALA A 399 -42.18 -20.35 -13.39
N LYS A 400 -41.71 -19.13 -13.15
CA LYS A 400 -40.49 -18.81 -12.41
C LYS A 400 -40.77 -18.21 -11.02
N HIS A 401 -41.93 -18.53 -10.43
CA HIS A 401 -42.36 -17.97 -9.15
C HIS A 401 -41.30 -18.13 -8.04
N ALA A 402 -40.70 -19.32 -7.91
CA ALA A 402 -39.64 -19.57 -6.92
C ALA A 402 -38.36 -18.75 -7.18
N GLU A 403 -38.04 -18.46 -8.43
CA GLU A 403 -36.90 -17.62 -8.80
C GLU A 403 -37.18 -16.15 -8.43
N VAL A 404 -38.39 -15.66 -8.72
CA VAL A 404 -38.82 -14.31 -8.33
C VAL A 404 -38.78 -14.14 -6.80
N GLU A 405 -39.33 -15.10 -6.05
CA GLU A 405 -39.30 -15.09 -4.58
C GLU A 405 -37.87 -15.04 -4.04
N LYS A 406 -36.97 -15.87 -4.62
CA LYS A 406 -35.57 -15.89 -4.23
C LYS A 406 -34.90 -14.55 -4.51
N VAL A 407 -35.18 -13.90 -5.64
CA VAL A 407 -34.64 -12.56 -5.94
C VAL A 407 -35.07 -11.56 -4.87
N LEU A 408 -36.36 -11.50 -4.50
CA LEU A 408 -36.84 -10.59 -3.45
C LEU A 408 -36.13 -10.83 -2.10
N GLN A 409 -35.89 -12.09 -1.74
CA GLN A 409 -35.16 -12.45 -0.51
C GLN A 409 -33.68 -12.05 -0.57
N ASP A 410 -33.01 -12.36 -1.67
CA ASP A 410 -31.60 -12.04 -1.90
C ASP A 410 -31.38 -10.51 -1.89
N ASP A 411 -32.34 -9.73 -2.38
CA ASP A 411 -32.27 -8.26 -2.42
C ASP A 411 -32.36 -7.65 -1.03
N LEU A 412 -33.29 -8.14 -0.22
CA LEU A 412 -33.42 -7.69 1.16
C LEU A 412 -32.18 -8.06 1.97
N LEU A 413 -31.59 -9.24 1.73
CA LEU A 413 -30.34 -9.65 2.36
C LEU A 413 -29.19 -8.70 1.98
N PHE A 414 -29.10 -8.31 0.71
CA PHE A 414 -28.12 -7.35 0.22
C PHE A 414 -28.29 -5.97 0.88
N VAL A 415 -29.50 -5.42 0.87
CA VAL A 415 -29.83 -4.13 1.51
C VAL A 415 -29.48 -4.15 3.00
N LYS A 416 -29.83 -5.23 3.72
CA LYS A 416 -29.45 -5.38 5.14
C LYS A 416 -27.94 -5.38 5.34
N HIS A 417 -27.19 -6.04 4.45
CA HIS A 417 -25.74 -6.11 4.53
C HIS A 417 -25.08 -4.74 4.35
N ILE A 418 -25.42 -4.00 3.28
CA ILE A 418 -24.87 -2.67 3.02
C ILE A 418 -25.32 -1.67 4.09
N ARG A 419 -26.59 -1.72 4.51
CA ARG A 419 -27.08 -0.90 5.64
C ARG A 419 -26.25 -1.12 6.90
N GLY A 420 -25.91 -2.37 7.22
CA GLY A 420 -25.05 -2.69 8.35
C GLY A 420 -23.62 -2.13 8.23
N ARG A 421 -23.08 -2.02 7.01
CA ARG A 421 -21.79 -1.34 6.77
C ARG A 421 -21.90 0.17 7.02
N ILE A 422 -22.94 0.82 6.48
CA ILE A 422 -23.20 2.25 6.70
C ILE A 422 -23.33 2.55 8.19
N THR A 423 -24.14 1.78 8.93
CA THR A 423 -24.31 1.98 10.38
C THR A 423 -22.98 1.90 11.12
N ARG A 424 -22.13 0.91 10.79
CA ARG A 424 -20.78 0.80 11.39
C ARG A 424 -19.94 2.05 11.14
N TYR A 425 -19.97 2.60 9.93
CA TYR A 425 -19.23 3.83 9.60
C TYR A 425 -19.76 5.06 10.34
N VAL A 426 -21.07 5.21 10.45
CA VAL A 426 -21.69 6.34 11.19
C VAL A 426 -21.37 6.24 12.69
N GLU A 427 -21.47 5.05 13.28
CA GLU A 427 -21.08 4.83 14.68
C GLU A 427 -19.59 5.12 14.91
N PHE A 428 -18.74 4.68 13.99
CA PHE A 428 -17.31 5.01 13.98
C PHE A 428 -17.09 6.53 13.94
N GLY A 429 -17.71 7.24 12.99
CA GLY A 429 -17.57 8.68 12.82
C GLY A 429 -17.97 9.46 14.08
N ARG A 430 -19.08 9.07 14.73
CA ARG A 430 -19.49 9.64 16.03
C ARG A 430 -18.43 9.42 17.11
N ARG A 431 -17.99 8.18 17.32
CA ARG A 431 -17.01 7.83 18.36
C ARG A 431 -15.67 8.51 18.15
N ILE A 432 -15.23 8.66 16.90
CA ILE A 432 -14.00 9.38 16.57
C ILE A 432 -14.13 10.86 16.90
N ARG A 433 -15.23 11.52 16.54
CA ARG A 433 -15.40 12.94 16.87
C ARG A 433 -15.52 13.18 18.37
N GLU A 434 -16.20 12.30 19.10
CA GLU A 434 -16.22 12.34 20.58
C GLU A 434 -14.79 12.26 21.13
N TYR A 435 -14.00 11.27 20.67
CA TYR A 435 -12.60 11.13 21.05
C TYR A 435 -11.76 12.37 20.69
N LEU A 436 -11.86 12.87 19.46
CA LEU A 436 -11.09 14.04 19.02
C LEU A 436 -11.47 15.30 19.80
N ALA A 437 -12.74 15.50 20.12
CA ALA A 437 -13.19 16.62 20.93
C ALA A 437 -12.63 16.54 22.36
N GLU A 438 -12.53 15.35 22.94
CA GLU A 438 -11.85 15.13 24.23
C GLU A 438 -10.35 15.43 24.13
N GLN A 439 -9.67 14.90 23.11
CA GLN A 439 -8.25 15.17 22.88
C GLN A 439 -7.98 16.65 22.66
N LYS A 440 -8.84 17.37 21.95
CA LYS A 440 -8.73 18.81 21.71
C LYS A 440 -8.84 19.63 22.99
N LYS A 441 -9.69 19.19 23.93
CA LYS A 441 -9.80 19.81 25.27
C LYS A 441 -8.58 19.51 26.13
N ALA A 442 -8.08 18.26 26.07
CA ALA A 442 -6.91 17.83 26.84
C ALA A 442 -5.59 18.42 26.31
N HIS A 443 -5.52 18.68 25.01
CA HIS A 443 -4.35 19.19 24.29
C HIS A 443 -4.69 20.43 23.45
N PRO A 444 -4.99 21.59 24.07
CA PRO A 444 -5.31 22.82 23.34
C PRO A 444 -4.21 23.25 22.35
N GLU A 445 -2.96 22.90 22.62
CA GLU A 445 -1.80 23.12 21.75
C GLU A 445 -1.84 22.33 20.44
N LEU A 446 -2.65 21.27 20.37
CA LEU A 446 -2.87 20.43 19.19
C LEU A 446 -4.22 20.70 18.51
N ALA A 447 -4.94 21.76 18.93
CA ALA A 447 -6.29 22.02 18.44
C ALA A 447 -6.39 22.23 16.92
N GLY A 448 -5.34 22.76 16.28
CA GLY A 448 -5.25 22.89 14.82
C GLY A 448 -5.24 21.53 14.12
N PRO A 449 -4.18 20.72 14.30
CA PRO A 449 -4.08 19.36 13.74
C PRO A 449 -5.29 18.46 14.08
N ILE A 450 -5.78 18.50 15.32
CA ILE A 450 -6.98 17.74 15.71
C ILE A 450 -8.20 18.23 14.94
N GLY A 451 -8.35 19.55 14.76
CA GLY A 451 -9.42 20.14 13.96
C GLY A 451 -9.40 19.71 12.49
N GLU A 452 -8.24 19.42 11.91
CA GLU A 452 -8.17 18.84 10.56
C GLU A 452 -8.74 17.43 10.51
N LEU A 453 -8.50 16.61 11.53
CA LEU A 453 -9.02 15.25 11.64
C LEU A 453 -10.54 15.26 11.92
N GLU A 454 -11.01 16.18 12.76
CA GLU A 454 -12.44 16.39 13.04
C GLU A 454 -13.21 16.70 11.74
N LYS A 455 -12.71 17.64 10.93
CA LYS A 455 -13.32 18.01 9.64
C LYS A 455 -13.46 16.82 8.70
N ILE A 456 -12.44 15.96 8.62
CA ILE A 456 -12.52 14.74 7.80
C ILE A 456 -13.60 13.81 8.38
N ALA A 457 -13.61 13.57 9.69
CA ALA A 457 -14.58 12.68 10.33
C ALA A 457 -16.03 13.18 10.21
N GLU A 458 -16.26 14.50 10.20
CA GLU A 458 -17.58 15.13 9.99
C GLU A 458 -18.18 14.83 8.61
N GLU A 459 -17.35 14.52 7.61
CA GLU A 459 -17.84 14.18 6.27
C GLU A 459 -18.75 12.94 6.27
N ILE A 460 -18.56 12.00 7.20
CA ILE A 460 -19.42 10.80 7.31
C ILE A 460 -20.86 11.20 7.58
N ASP A 461 -21.09 12.07 8.57
CA ASP A 461 -22.43 12.53 8.94
C ASP A 461 -23.04 13.37 7.83
N ALA A 462 -22.26 14.27 7.22
CA ALA A 462 -22.73 15.10 6.13
C ALA A 462 -23.20 14.26 4.93
N ARG A 463 -22.43 13.23 4.56
CA ARG A 463 -22.77 12.30 3.47
C ARG A 463 -23.97 11.42 3.80
N PHE A 464 -24.07 10.97 5.05
CA PHE A 464 -25.24 10.21 5.52
C PHE A 464 -26.51 11.06 5.46
N ALA A 465 -26.49 12.28 6.02
CA ALA A 465 -27.63 13.19 6.05
C ALA A 465 -28.10 13.53 4.62
N ALA A 466 -27.17 13.74 3.68
CA ALA A 466 -27.49 14.03 2.28
C ALA A 466 -28.23 12.88 1.56
N ARG A 467 -28.15 11.65 2.08
CA ARG A 467 -28.73 10.46 1.46
C ARG A 467 -29.84 9.82 2.29
N GLU A 468 -30.09 10.33 3.50
CA GLU A 468 -30.92 9.64 4.50
C GLU A 468 -32.32 9.33 4.00
N GLU A 469 -32.95 10.31 3.38
CA GLU A 469 -34.29 10.16 2.84
C GLU A 469 -34.34 9.14 1.70
N LYS A 470 -33.31 9.07 0.85
CA LYS A 470 -33.30 8.26 -0.39
C LYS A 470 -32.87 6.82 -0.16
N MET A 471 -31.94 6.59 0.77
CA MET A 471 -31.43 5.25 1.06
C MET A 471 -32.47 4.33 1.73
N LYS A 472 -33.53 4.91 2.32
CA LYS A 472 -34.60 4.20 3.04
C LYS A 472 -34.07 3.18 4.08
N THR A 473 -34.97 2.40 4.68
CA THR A 473 -34.62 1.37 5.66
C THR A 473 -34.81 -0.04 5.08
N PRO A 474 -34.15 -1.07 5.64
CA PRO A 474 -34.44 -2.45 5.28
C PRO A 474 -35.91 -2.83 5.48
N ASP A 475 -36.59 -2.28 6.49
CA ASP A 475 -38.02 -2.53 6.72
C ASP A 475 -38.90 -1.93 5.62
N HIS A 476 -38.51 -0.79 5.07
CA HIS A 476 -39.18 -0.22 3.90
C HIS A 476 -39.07 -1.16 2.69
N VAL A 477 -37.88 -1.72 2.44
CA VAL A 477 -37.68 -2.71 1.36
C VAL A 477 -38.44 -4.00 1.64
N ALA A 478 -38.47 -4.48 2.87
CA ALA A 478 -39.27 -5.64 3.25
C ALA A 478 -40.76 -5.42 2.92
N LYS A 479 -41.30 -4.24 3.28
CA LYS A 479 -42.67 -3.86 2.90
C LYS A 479 -42.87 -3.78 1.39
N MET A 480 -41.92 -3.20 0.65
CA MET A 480 -41.99 -3.18 -0.82
C MET A 480 -42.04 -4.59 -1.40
N ASN A 481 -41.30 -5.54 -0.82
CA ASN A 481 -41.33 -6.94 -1.26
C ASN A 481 -42.67 -7.60 -0.96
N ASP A 482 -43.27 -7.33 0.20
CA ASP A 482 -44.60 -7.84 0.55
C ASP A 482 -45.69 -7.25 -0.35
N ASP A 483 -45.60 -5.97 -0.68
CA ASP A 483 -46.47 -5.32 -1.66
C ASP A 483 -46.31 -5.94 -3.05
N PHE A 484 -45.07 -6.25 -3.46
CA PHE A 484 -44.80 -6.95 -4.73
C PHE A 484 -45.41 -8.35 -4.76
N ARG A 485 -45.24 -9.13 -3.68
CA ARG A 485 -45.84 -10.48 -3.54
C ARG A 485 -47.35 -10.44 -3.71
N ARG A 486 -47.99 -9.46 -3.06
CA ARG A 486 -49.45 -9.32 -3.08
C ARG A 486 -49.98 -8.86 -4.44
N ASP A 487 -49.34 -7.86 -5.04
CA ASP A 487 -49.96 -7.08 -6.14
C ASP A 487 -49.37 -7.36 -7.52
N VAL A 488 -48.19 -8.00 -7.61
CA VAL A 488 -47.41 -8.12 -8.86
C VAL A 488 -46.94 -9.54 -9.14
N MET A 489 -46.63 -10.34 -8.12
CA MET A 489 -45.96 -11.64 -8.27
C MET A 489 -46.69 -12.61 -9.21
N ASP A 490 -47.99 -12.83 -8.97
CA ASP A 490 -48.83 -13.71 -9.79
C ASP A 490 -49.64 -12.97 -10.87
N TYR A 491 -49.44 -11.66 -10.99
CA TYR A 491 -50.17 -10.84 -11.94
C TYR A 491 -49.62 -11.02 -13.37
N ASP A 492 -50.50 -11.38 -14.31
CA ASP A 492 -50.19 -11.60 -15.74
C ASP A 492 -50.99 -10.71 -16.69
N GLY A 493 -51.56 -9.63 -16.15
CA GLY A 493 -52.21 -8.62 -16.98
C GLY A 493 -51.23 -7.85 -17.88
N PRO A 494 -51.75 -7.07 -18.85
CA PRO A 494 -50.95 -6.43 -19.88
C PRO A 494 -49.93 -5.41 -19.35
N ASP A 495 -50.09 -4.90 -18.12
CA ASP A 495 -49.18 -3.95 -17.47
C ASP A 495 -48.25 -4.61 -16.43
N ALA A 496 -48.20 -5.94 -16.33
CA ALA A 496 -47.36 -6.65 -15.34
C ALA A 496 -45.87 -6.26 -15.40
N LEU A 497 -45.32 -6.12 -16.61
CA LEU A 497 -43.93 -5.68 -16.81
C LEU A 497 -43.70 -4.25 -16.30
N GLU A 498 -44.64 -3.33 -16.54
CA GLU A 498 -44.49 -1.94 -16.09
C GLU A 498 -44.61 -1.83 -14.56
N ARG A 499 -45.47 -2.63 -13.93
CA ARG A 499 -45.52 -2.76 -12.45
C ARG A 499 -44.20 -3.30 -11.89
N CYS A 500 -43.65 -4.34 -12.52
CA CYS A 500 -42.35 -4.89 -12.14
C CYS A 500 -41.23 -3.86 -12.26
N LYS A 501 -41.16 -3.14 -13.39
CA LYS A 501 -40.17 -2.07 -13.60
C LYS A 501 -40.31 -0.95 -12.57
N LYS A 502 -41.53 -0.59 -12.16
CA LYS A 502 -41.76 0.43 -11.12
C LYS A 502 -41.13 0.02 -9.79
N TYR A 503 -41.37 -1.22 -9.35
CA TYR A 503 -40.73 -1.79 -8.16
C TYR A 503 -39.20 -1.80 -8.31
N ALA A 504 -38.71 -2.32 -9.43
CA ALA A 504 -37.28 -2.50 -9.65
C ALA A 504 -36.52 -1.17 -9.70
N ARG A 505 -37.11 -0.11 -10.27
CA ARG A 505 -36.51 1.25 -10.25
C ARG A 505 -36.40 1.79 -8.83
N ALA A 506 -37.45 1.66 -8.02
CA ALA A 506 -37.44 2.12 -6.63
C ALA A 506 -36.39 1.35 -5.79
N LEU A 507 -36.28 0.04 -6.00
CA LEU A 507 -35.26 -0.79 -5.34
C LEU A 507 -33.84 -0.38 -5.75
N VAL A 508 -33.60 -0.11 -7.03
CA VAL A 508 -32.30 0.36 -7.52
C VAL A 508 -31.94 1.72 -6.94
N GLU A 509 -32.88 2.67 -6.88
CA GLU A 509 -32.64 3.98 -6.24
C GLU A 509 -32.20 3.85 -4.78
N ILE A 510 -32.83 2.94 -4.03
CA ILE A 510 -32.44 2.61 -2.65
C ILE A 510 -31.01 2.03 -2.60
N GLY A 511 -30.75 1.01 -3.43
CA GLY A 511 -29.45 0.33 -3.48
C GLY A 511 -28.31 1.26 -3.88
N ASP A 512 -28.48 2.05 -4.94
CA ASP A 512 -27.48 2.99 -5.43
C ASP A 512 -27.08 4.00 -4.34
N ASN A 513 -28.06 4.57 -3.61
CA ASN A 513 -27.77 5.49 -2.51
C ASN A 513 -27.03 4.82 -1.35
N GLN A 514 -27.31 3.55 -1.06
CA GLN A 514 -26.61 2.80 -0.01
C GLN A 514 -25.17 2.44 -0.43
N ASP A 515 -24.98 1.94 -1.65
CA ASP A 515 -23.69 1.54 -2.18
C ASP A 515 -22.74 2.75 -2.29
N GLU A 516 -23.24 3.88 -2.82
CA GLU A 516 -22.50 5.14 -2.88
C GLU A 516 -22.11 5.63 -1.48
N LEU A 517 -23.05 5.67 -0.53
CA LEU A 517 -22.75 6.11 0.83
C LEU A 517 -21.71 5.21 1.51
N SER A 518 -21.80 3.90 1.35
CA SER A 518 -20.85 2.96 1.94
C SER A 518 -19.43 3.18 1.40
N GLY A 519 -19.28 3.33 0.07
CA GLY A 519 -18.00 3.65 -0.56
C GLY A 519 -17.46 5.03 -0.16
N GLU A 520 -18.33 6.04 -0.10
CA GLU A 520 -17.98 7.38 0.36
C GLU A 520 -17.51 7.36 1.83
N CYS A 521 -18.20 6.67 2.73
CA CYS A 521 -17.78 6.51 4.13
C CYS A 521 -16.41 5.82 4.23
N ARG A 522 -16.19 4.73 3.48
CA ARG A 522 -14.89 4.07 3.42
C ARG A 522 -13.78 5.04 3.00
N TRP A 523 -14.04 5.87 1.99
CA TRP A 523 -13.07 6.85 1.52
C TRP A 523 -12.65 7.86 2.61
N VAL A 524 -13.61 8.32 3.42
CA VAL A 524 -13.34 9.20 4.58
C VAL A 524 -12.46 8.49 5.60
N VAL A 525 -12.76 7.23 5.94
CA VAL A 525 -11.96 6.46 6.92
C VAL A 525 -10.53 6.25 6.43
N LYS A 526 -10.33 5.96 5.13
CA LYS A 526 -8.98 5.89 4.52
C LYS A 526 -8.24 7.22 4.64
N ALA A 527 -8.90 8.34 4.33
CA ALA A 527 -8.32 9.67 4.42
C ALA A 527 -7.92 10.03 5.86
N LEU A 528 -8.77 9.71 6.84
CA LEU A 528 -8.49 9.92 8.26
C LEU A 528 -7.26 9.13 8.71
N ARG A 529 -7.16 7.85 8.32
CA ARG A 529 -6.01 6.98 8.63
C ARG A 529 -4.69 7.55 8.10
N GLN A 530 -4.69 7.97 6.84
CA GLN A 530 -3.51 8.54 6.19
C GLN A 530 -3.13 9.90 6.79
N LYS A 531 -4.11 10.79 6.98
CA LYS A 531 -3.89 12.11 7.57
C LYS A 531 -3.32 12.02 8.98
N ALA A 532 -3.80 11.09 9.80
CA ALA A 532 -3.25 10.84 11.14
C ALA A 532 -1.74 10.51 11.09
N GLY A 533 -1.32 9.65 10.16
CA GLY A 533 0.09 9.31 9.97
C GLY A 533 0.95 10.48 9.49
N LEU A 534 0.41 11.35 8.63
CA LEU A 534 1.10 12.56 8.20
C LEU A 534 1.22 13.61 9.30
N LEU A 535 0.18 13.77 10.13
CA LEU A 535 0.18 14.74 11.22
C LEU A 535 1.15 14.34 12.34
N MET A 536 1.29 13.05 12.67
CA MET A 536 2.32 12.63 13.63
C MET A 536 3.74 12.83 13.11
N ALA A 537 3.95 12.66 11.80
CA ALA A 537 5.24 12.96 11.18
C ALA A 537 5.53 14.46 11.20
N ALA A 538 4.52 15.32 11.11
CA ALA A 538 4.69 16.77 11.17
C ALA A 538 4.88 17.30 12.61
N ASP A 539 4.20 16.69 13.58
CA ASP A 539 4.23 17.07 15.00
C ASP A 539 4.23 15.81 15.90
N PRO A 540 5.37 15.45 16.52
CA PRO A 540 5.48 14.26 17.36
C PRO A 540 4.51 14.21 18.55
N ARG A 541 3.95 15.35 18.96
CA ARG A 541 2.94 15.39 20.02
C ARG A 541 1.62 14.74 19.59
N MET A 542 1.38 14.61 18.27
CA MET A 542 0.23 13.90 17.72
C MET A 542 0.36 12.38 17.78
N THR A 543 1.53 11.81 18.09
CA THR A 543 1.77 10.35 18.05
C THR A 543 0.72 9.52 18.80
N PRO A 544 0.36 9.81 20.07
CA PRO A 544 -0.65 9.01 20.78
C PRO A 544 -2.04 9.05 20.12
N ILE A 545 -2.43 10.23 19.61
CA ILE A 545 -3.72 10.45 18.95
C ILE A 545 -3.74 9.72 17.60
N ALA A 546 -2.65 9.83 16.83
CA ALA A 546 -2.52 9.19 15.54
C ALA A 546 -2.53 7.67 15.66
N ALA A 547 -1.81 7.09 16.63
CA ALA A 547 -1.79 5.65 16.87
C ALA A 547 -3.20 5.11 17.17
N GLU A 548 -3.96 5.77 18.04
CA GLU A 548 -5.34 5.39 18.37
C GLU A 548 -6.28 5.50 17.15
N LEU A 549 -6.17 6.59 16.38
CA LEU A 549 -6.93 6.75 15.14
C LEU A 549 -6.61 5.67 14.11
N ARG A 550 -5.34 5.34 13.93
CA ARG A 550 -4.92 4.27 13.01
C ARG A 550 -5.50 2.93 13.45
N ASN A 551 -5.45 2.59 14.73
CA ASN A 551 -6.06 1.35 15.24
C ASN A 551 -7.58 1.31 14.99
N ARG A 552 -8.31 2.38 15.31
CA ARG A 552 -9.76 2.43 15.11
C ARG A 552 -10.16 2.42 13.63
N THR A 553 -9.42 3.12 12.77
CA THR A 553 -9.67 3.14 11.33
C THR A 553 -9.41 1.78 10.69
N GLN A 554 -8.39 1.04 11.13
CA GLN A 554 -8.14 -0.33 10.66
C GLN A 554 -9.36 -1.23 10.92
N GLU A 555 -9.89 -1.23 12.15
CA GLU A 555 -11.06 -2.04 12.49
C GLU A 555 -12.30 -1.65 11.67
N ALA A 556 -12.50 -0.35 11.40
CA ALA A 556 -13.60 0.11 10.54
C ALA A 556 -13.43 -0.30 9.05
N LEU A 557 -12.19 -0.47 8.58
CA LEU A 557 -11.86 -0.83 7.20
C LEU A 557 -11.91 -2.35 6.93
N LYS A 558 -11.96 -3.19 7.96
CA LYS A 558 -12.03 -4.65 7.84
C LYS A 558 -13.35 -5.14 7.24
N ASN A 559 -13.28 -6.29 6.55
CA ASN A 559 -14.38 -7.01 5.92
C ASN A 559 -15.31 -6.09 5.12
N PRO A 560 -14.76 -5.38 4.13
CA PRO A 560 -15.56 -4.43 3.35
C PRO A 560 -16.58 -5.12 2.47
N ALA A 561 -17.71 -4.46 2.21
CA ALA A 561 -18.61 -4.92 1.16
C ALA A 561 -17.99 -4.69 -0.22
N GLY A 562 -18.27 -5.56 -1.19
CA GLY A 562 -17.73 -5.43 -2.56
C GLY A 562 -17.99 -4.06 -3.23
N HIS A 563 -19.11 -3.40 -2.90
CA HIS A 563 -19.49 -2.08 -3.45
C HIS A 563 -18.81 -0.89 -2.76
N GLU A 564 -18.06 -1.11 -1.67
CA GLU A 564 -17.29 -0.04 -1.03
C GLU A 564 -16.10 0.42 -1.89
N GLY A 565 -15.81 -0.27 -3.00
CA GLY A 565 -14.73 0.09 -3.89
C GLY A 565 -13.40 0.05 -3.15
N ASN A 566 -13.07 -1.13 -2.57
CA ASN A 566 -11.96 -1.30 -1.63
C ASN A 566 -10.68 -0.58 -2.04
N ARG A 567 -10.41 -0.53 -3.35
CA ARG A 567 -9.26 0.12 -3.98
C ARG A 567 -9.63 0.61 -5.39
N HIS A 568 -8.86 1.59 -5.86
CA HIS A 568 -9.08 2.26 -7.14
C HIS A 568 -8.48 1.49 -8.31
#